data_AF-A0A0R3S5F5-F1
#
_entry.id   AF-A0A0R3S5F5-F1
#
_cell.length_a   1.000
_cell.length_b   1.000
_cell.length_c   1.000
_cell.angle_alpha   90.00
_cell.angle_beta   90.00
_cell.angle_gamma   90.00
#
_symmetry.space_group_name_H-M   'P 1'
#
loop_
_entity.id
_entity.type
_entity.pdbx_description
1 polymer ?
#
loop_
_entity_poly.entity_id
_entity_poly.type
_entity_poly.pdbx_seq_one_letter_code
_entity_poly.pdbx_strand_id
1 'polypeptide(L)'
;LVSLGGPSAVIDPSFQRVGHLSLNINSVNKTRFHLSDTLYPLDGVVEMKVRCYAEDCGTIGYKGFLSLYQPIENIASWTRFWCVLWDGQLRFWRYPEDESTKIPVVSIDLRTCACNEIKPIPVERCPYPNSMQIDVWLPGKCSQKPDRIRILMAADRKDEMHSWLNAMNISLRNLTLWSCRS
;
A
#
# COMPACT_ATOMS: atom_id res chain seq x y z
N LEU A 1 37.77 56.81 9.77
CA LEU A 1 36.96 55.62 9.41
C LEU A 1 36.61 54.93 10.72
N VAL A 2 35.41 55.20 11.25
CA VAL A 2 35.08 54.95 12.66
C VAL A 2 34.37 53.61 12.83
N SER A 3 34.99 52.78 13.67
CA SER A 3 34.52 51.69 14.53
C SER A 3 33.16 51.02 14.30
N LEU A 4 33.22 49.69 14.22
CA LEU A 4 32.16 48.72 14.54
C LEU A 4 31.70 48.91 15.99
N GLY A 5 30.38 48.92 16.23
CA GLY A 5 29.80 48.87 17.58
C GLY A 5 28.51 49.67 17.75
N GLY A 6 27.40 49.22 17.15
CA GLY A 6 26.05 49.71 17.43
C GLY A 6 25.23 48.67 18.19
N PRO A 7 24.47 49.02 19.24
CA PRO A 7 23.76 48.08 20.13
C PRO A 7 22.48 47.47 19.53
N SER A 8 22.50 47.08 18.26
CA SER A 8 21.41 46.33 17.63
C SER A 8 21.88 45.17 16.74
N ALA A 9 23.12 44.71 16.91
CA ALA A 9 23.53 43.42 16.35
C ALA A 9 23.01 42.26 17.22
N VAL A 10 21.71 42.23 17.49
CA VAL A 10 21.02 41.00 17.86
C VAL A 10 20.86 40.24 16.54
N ILE A 11 21.84 39.40 16.24
CA ILE A 11 21.66 38.36 15.21
C ILE A 11 20.67 37.40 15.85
N ASP A 12 19.38 37.63 15.61
CA ASP A 12 18.35 36.67 15.96
C ASP A 12 18.62 35.42 15.11
N PRO A 13 18.98 34.25 15.70
CA PRO A 13 19.27 33.04 14.94
C PRO A 13 17.97 32.38 14.46
N SER A 14 16.99 33.18 14.04
CA SER A 14 15.67 32.71 13.64
C SER A 14 15.70 32.25 12.20
N PHE A 15 15.19 31.04 11.96
CA PHE A 15 15.00 30.53 10.61
C PHE A 15 13.98 31.40 9.88
N GLN A 16 14.39 32.01 8.77
CA GLN A 16 13.48 32.74 7.88
C GLN A 16 12.78 31.76 6.93
N ARG A 17 11.45 31.85 6.82
CA ARG A 17 10.68 31.11 5.81
C ARG A 17 11.02 31.64 4.42
N VAL A 18 11.60 30.80 3.57
CA VAL A 18 12.02 31.14 2.20
C VAL A 18 11.08 30.60 1.10
N GLY A 19 9.95 30.02 1.49
CA GLY A 19 8.90 29.54 0.59
C GLY A 19 7.91 28.62 1.32
N HIS A 20 6.78 28.34 0.69
CA HIS A 20 5.82 27.35 1.20
C HIS A 20 5.05 26.65 0.06
N LEU A 21 4.52 25.47 0.36
CA LEU A 21 3.69 24.68 -0.54
C LEU A 21 2.57 24.01 0.28
N SER A 22 1.37 24.01 -0.28
CA SER A 22 0.24 23.25 0.27
C SER A 22 0.04 21.96 -0.52
N LEU A 23 0.09 20.83 0.17
CA LEU A 23 -0.17 19.52 -0.40
C LEU A 23 -1.61 19.09 -0.08
N ASN A 24 -2.27 18.46 -1.05
CA ASN A 24 -3.54 17.79 -0.85
C ASN A 24 -3.52 16.44 -1.56
N ILE A 25 -4.63 15.71 -1.54
CA ILE A 25 -4.64 14.37 -2.13
C ILE A 25 -4.39 14.35 -3.64
N ASN A 26 -4.77 15.40 -4.36
CA ASN A 26 -4.51 15.51 -5.79
C ASN A 26 -3.01 15.72 -6.09
N SER A 27 -2.20 16.00 -5.08
CA SER A 27 -0.74 16.13 -5.19
C SER A 27 -0.02 14.79 -5.33
N VAL A 28 -0.63 13.65 -4.99
CA VAL A 28 0.03 12.32 -4.97
C VAL A 28 0.55 11.90 -6.36
N ASN A 29 -0.13 12.31 -7.43
CA ASN A 29 0.25 11.97 -8.81
C ASN A 29 1.28 12.93 -9.42
N LYS A 30 1.79 13.90 -8.64
CA LYS A 30 2.76 14.90 -9.11
C LYS A 30 4.12 14.63 -8.47
N THR A 31 5.18 14.87 -9.24
CA THR A 31 6.56 14.74 -8.79
C THR A 31 7.29 16.06 -8.70
N ARG A 32 6.71 17.14 -9.25
CA ARG A 32 7.30 18.48 -9.35
C ARG A 32 6.29 19.52 -8.88
N PHE A 33 6.71 20.39 -7.97
CA PHE A 33 5.86 21.35 -7.28
C PHE A 33 6.49 22.74 -7.28
N HIS A 34 5.66 23.78 -7.34
CA HIS A 34 6.09 25.17 -7.27
C HIS A 34 5.88 25.73 -5.86
N LEU A 35 6.88 26.44 -5.36
CA LEU A 35 6.84 27.13 -4.07
C LEU A 35 6.18 28.51 -4.22
N SER A 36 5.30 28.83 -3.28
CA SER A 36 4.73 30.17 -3.08
C SER A 36 5.64 31.00 -2.17
N ASP A 37 5.68 32.31 -2.38
CA ASP A 37 6.52 33.27 -1.62
C ASP A 37 8.00 32.86 -1.57
N THR A 38 8.52 32.38 -2.70
CA THR A 38 9.90 31.93 -2.82
C THR A 38 10.87 33.09 -2.66
N LEU A 39 11.82 32.95 -1.74
CA LEU A 39 12.94 33.87 -1.58
C LEU A 39 14.22 33.23 -2.14
N TYR A 40 15.09 34.09 -2.66
CA TYR A 40 16.44 33.71 -3.05
C TYR A 40 17.16 33.02 -1.87
N PRO A 41 17.89 31.90 -2.07
CA PRO A 41 18.41 31.37 -3.34
C PRO A 41 17.59 30.25 -3.99
N LEU A 42 16.34 30.03 -3.56
CA LEU A 42 15.54 28.94 -4.11
C LEU A 42 15.03 29.28 -5.51
N ASP A 43 15.14 28.31 -6.42
CA ASP A 43 14.61 28.38 -7.80
C ASP A 43 13.06 28.25 -7.86
N GLY A 44 12.41 28.12 -6.70
CA GLY A 44 10.95 28.07 -6.58
C GLY A 44 10.32 26.76 -7.03
N VAL A 45 11.13 25.72 -7.31
CA VAL A 45 10.65 24.38 -7.69
C VAL A 45 11.21 23.34 -6.73
N VAL A 46 10.35 22.41 -6.31
CA VAL A 46 10.73 21.23 -5.51
C VAL A 46 10.27 19.97 -6.23
N GLU A 47 11.19 19.04 -6.44
CA GLU A 47 10.87 17.69 -6.89
C GLU A 47 10.78 16.75 -5.68
N MET A 48 9.62 16.14 -5.50
CA MET A 48 9.38 15.21 -4.39
C MET A 48 8.36 14.15 -4.78
N LYS A 49 8.46 12.96 -4.18
CA LYS A 49 7.46 11.90 -4.33
C LYS A 49 6.54 11.90 -3.12
N VAL A 50 5.30 12.33 -3.30
CA VAL A 50 4.30 12.36 -2.22
C VAL A 50 3.57 11.02 -2.19
N ARG A 51 3.40 10.47 -1.00
CA ARG A 51 2.53 9.30 -0.76
C ARG A 51 1.51 9.68 0.31
N CYS A 52 0.25 9.35 0.07
CA CYS A 52 -0.82 9.56 1.03
C CYS A 52 -1.23 8.22 1.62
N TYR A 53 -1.41 8.20 2.94
CA TYR A 53 -1.98 7.10 3.70
C TYR A 53 -3.10 7.72 4.54
N ALA A 54 -4.26 7.04 4.70
CA ALA A 54 -5.25 7.53 5.68
C ALA A 54 -4.61 7.54 7.09
N GLU A 55 -5.03 8.45 7.98
CA GLU A 55 -4.48 8.51 9.35
C GLU A 55 -4.64 7.16 10.09
N ASP A 56 -5.70 6.41 9.79
CA ASP A 56 -5.91 5.04 10.29
C ASP A 56 -5.26 3.94 9.41
N CYS A 57 -4.63 4.32 8.31
CA CYS A 57 -3.98 3.41 7.35
C CYS A 57 -2.49 3.19 7.66
N GLY A 58 -1.97 3.76 8.75
CA GLY A 58 -0.67 3.39 9.30
C GLY A 58 -0.66 2.05 10.04
N THR A 59 -1.81 1.45 10.34
CA THR A 59 -1.91 0.48 11.46
C THR A 59 -2.62 -0.85 11.19
N ILE A 60 -3.24 -1.10 10.03
CA ILE A 60 -3.77 -2.45 9.76
C ILE A 60 -2.66 -3.32 9.17
N GLY A 61 -1.74 -3.69 10.07
CA GLY A 61 -0.83 -4.81 9.93
C GLY A 61 -1.50 -6.06 10.49
N TYR A 62 -2.12 -6.88 9.64
CA TYR A 62 -2.52 -8.23 10.07
C TYR A 62 -1.50 -9.23 9.55
N LYS A 63 -1.03 -10.09 10.46
CA LYS A 63 -0.01 -11.09 10.17
C LYS A 63 -0.49 -12.44 10.65
N GLY A 64 -0.18 -13.46 9.88
CA GLY A 64 -0.60 -14.82 10.20
C GLY A 64 -0.33 -15.75 9.04
N PHE A 65 -0.62 -17.03 9.24
CA PHE A 65 -0.48 -18.00 8.16
C PHE A 65 -1.68 -17.97 7.22
N LEU A 66 -1.39 -18.07 5.93
CA LEU A 66 -2.38 -18.31 4.88
C LEU A 66 -1.86 -19.39 3.93
N SER A 67 -2.73 -20.30 3.56
CA SER A 67 -2.46 -21.28 2.52
C SER A 67 -2.86 -20.70 1.17
N LEU A 68 -1.93 -20.62 0.22
CA LEU A 68 -2.20 -20.21 -1.16
C LEU A 68 -2.41 -21.44 -2.04
N TYR A 69 -3.41 -21.37 -2.90
CA TYR A 69 -3.61 -22.36 -3.95
C TYR A 69 -2.64 -22.12 -5.10
N GLN A 70 -1.88 -23.15 -5.46
CA GLN A 70 -0.93 -23.14 -6.57
C GLN A 70 -1.26 -24.29 -7.53
N PRO A 71 -1.57 -24.00 -8.80
CA PRO A 71 -1.67 -25.04 -9.82
C PRO A 71 -0.25 -25.47 -10.23
N ILE A 72 0.18 -26.66 -9.82
CA ILE A 72 1.49 -27.23 -10.18
C ILE A 72 1.23 -28.39 -11.15
N GLU A 73 1.57 -28.25 -12.43
CA GLU A 73 1.59 -29.36 -13.41
C GLU A 73 0.41 -30.35 -13.31
N ASN A 74 -0.83 -29.82 -13.27
CA ASN A 74 -2.10 -30.56 -13.12
C ASN A 74 -2.43 -31.11 -11.72
N ILE A 75 -1.60 -30.86 -10.72
CA ILE A 75 -1.86 -31.12 -9.30
C ILE A 75 -2.13 -29.79 -8.59
N ALA A 76 -3.37 -29.63 -8.17
CA ALA A 76 -3.80 -28.57 -7.28
C ALA A 76 -3.16 -28.75 -5.90
N SER A 77 -2.29 -27.83 -5.46
CA SER A 77 -1.70 -27.89 -4.12
C SER A 77 -1.92 -26.61 -3.32
N TRP A 78 -2.15 -26.77 -2.02
CA TRP A 78 -2.24 -25.67 -1.07
C TRP A 78 -0.91 -25.59 -0.31
N THR A 79 -0.25 -24.44 -0.39
CA THR A 79 1.02 -24.22 0.31
C THR A 79 0.82 -23.13 1.36
N ARG A 80 1.18 -23.45 2.60
CA ARG A 80 1.08 -22.54 3.76
C ARG A 80 2.26 -21.57 3.78
N PHE A 81 1.96 -20.28 3.89
CA PHE A 81 2.92 -19.18 3.93
C PHE A 81 2.67 -18.27 5.13
N TRP A 82 3.73 -17.63 5.62
CA TRP A 82 3.61 -16.46 6.49
C TRP A 82 3.16 -15.27 5.66
N CYS A 83 1.99 -14.71 5.97
CA CYS A 83 1.42 -13.57 5.25
C CYS A 83 1.40 -12.33 6.14
N VAL A 84 1.76 -11.19 5.54
CA VAL A 84 1.63 -9.87 6.14
C VAL A 84 0.80 -9.00 5.21
N LEU A 85 -0.31 -8.47 5.72
CA LEU A 85 -1.03 -7.36 5.10
C LEU A 85 -0.41 -6.06 5.62
N TRP A 86 0.18 -5.26 4.74
CA TRP A 86 0.71 -3.95 5.09
C TRP A 86 0.73 -3.04 3.86
N ASP A 87 0.37 -1.77 4.05
CA ASP A 87 0.30 -0.76 2.97
C ASP A 87 -0.51 -1.24 1.75
N GLY A 88 -1.65 -1.90 2.01
CA GLY A 88 -2.51 -2.42 0.96
C GLY A 88 -1.91 -3.59 0.16
N GLN A 89 -0.82 -4.20 0.64
CA GLN A 89 -0.19 -5.34 -0.01
C GLN A 89 -0.23 -6.56 0.90
N LEU A 90 -0.61 -7.71 0.34
CA LEU A 90 -0.41 -9.02 0.96
C LEU A 90 0.94 -9.54 0.49
N ARG A 91 1.85 -9.78 1.42
CA ARG A 91 3.19 -10.30 1.14
C ARG A 91 3.37 -11.64 1.85
N PHE A 92 3.92 -12.61 1.12
CA PHE A 92 4.01 -13.99 1.56
C PHE A 92 5.46 -14.44 1.63
N TRP A 93 5.86 -15.01 2.76
CA TRP A 93 7.15 -15.65 2.97
C TRP A 93 6.95 -17.12 3.36
N ARG A 94 8.00 -17.94 3.24
CA ARG A 94 7.92 -19.32 3.70
C ARG A 94 7.78 -19.40 5.22
N TYR A 95 8.50 -18.54 5.93
CA TYR A 95 8.55 -18.54 7.39
C TYR A 95 8.47 -17.11 7.95
N PRO A 96 8.00 -16.92 9.21
CA PRO A 96 7.94 -15.62 9.86
C PRO A 96 9.27 -14.87 9.92
N GLU A 97 10.37 -15.58 10.21
CA GLU A 97 11.73 -15.03 10.31
C GLU A 97 12.29 -14.49 8.98
N ASP A 98 11.72 -14.92 7.86
CA ASP A 98 12.11 -14.44 6.53
C ASP A 98 11.59 -13.02 6.26
N GLU A 99 10.58 -12.55 7.00
CA GLU A 99 9.93 -11.24 6.79
C GLU A 99 10.93 -10.08 6.85
N SER A 100 11.90 -10.13 7.77
CA SER A 100 12.87 -9.06 8.00
C SER A 100 14.14 -9.18 7.16
N THR A 101 14.38 -10.34 6.54
CA THR A 101 15.67 -10.67 5.92
C THR A 101 15.58 -10.99 4.43
N LYS A 102 14.41 -11.43 3.96
CA LYS A 102 14.21 -11.89 2.58
C LYS A 102 13.09 -11.12 1.89
N ILE A 103 13.15 -11.10 0.58
CA ILE A 103 12.04 -10.64 -0.25
C ILE A 103 10.88 -11.66 -0.17
N PRO A 104 9.61 -11.19 -0.23
CA PRO A 104 8.47 -12.08 -0.26
C PRO A 104 8.45 -12.94 -1.52
N VAL A 105 8.01 -14.19 -1.37
CA VAL A 105 7.85 -15.16 -2.46
C VAL A 105 6.67 -14.78 -3.36
N VAL A 106 5.59 -14.28 -2.76
CA VAL A 106 4.41 -13.77 -3.48
C VAL A 106 4.06 -12.41 -2.92
N SER A 107 3.66 -11.48 -3.78
CA SER A 107 3.12 -10.18 -3.38
C SER A 107 1.87 -9.87 -4.19
N ILE A 108 0.80 -9.46 -3.52
CA ILE A 108 -0.49 -9.10 -4.11
C ILE A 108 -0.81 -7.68 -3.68
N ASP A 109 -0.94 -6.76 -4.63
CA ASP A 109 -1.35 -5.38 -4.35
C ASP A 109 -2.87 -5.27 -4.41
N LEU A 110 -3.52 -4.96 -3.29
CA LEU A 110 -4.98 -4.82 -3.22
C LEU A 110 -5.49 -3.66 -4.09
N ARG A 111 -4.64 -2.69 -4.47
CA ARG A 111 -4.98 -1.64 -5.44
C ARG A 111 -5.33 -2.20 -6.82
N THR A 112 -4.83 -3.40 -7.12
CA THR A 112 -5.11 -4.12 -8.37
C THR A 112 -6.30 -5.07 -8.26
N CYS A 113 -7.05 -5.08 -7.14
CA CYS A 113 -8.24 -5.94 -7.04
C CYS A 113 -9.28 -5.57 -8.10
N ALA A 114 -9.79 -6.59 -8.79
CA ALA A 114 -10.95 -6.52 -9.67
C ALA A 114 -12.28 -6.70 -8.89
N CYS A 115 -12.24 -6.50 -7.57
CA CYS A 115 -13.31 -6.74 -6.62
C CYS A 115 -13.55 -5.49 -5.76
N ASN A 116 -14.79 -5.30 -5.29
CA ASN A 116 -15.10 -4.29 -4.27
C ASN A 116 -15.09 -4.88 -2.85
N GLU A 117 -15.09 -6.21 -2.75
CA GLU A 117 -15.15 -6.95 -1.50
C GLU A 117 -14.55 -8.34 -1.71
N ILE A 118 -13.68 -8.75 -0.78
CA ILE A 118 -13.09 -10.08 -0.69
C ILE A 118 -14.02 -10.95 0.13
N LYS A 119 -14.35 -12.13 -0.37
CA LYS A 119 -15.42 -12.99 0.16
C LYS A 119 -14.90 -14.39 0.50
N PRO A 120 -15.50 -15.07 1.50
CA PRO A 120 -15.29 -16.49 1.70
C PRO A 120 -15.84 -17.28 0.51
N ILE A 121 -15.26 -18.45 0.27
CA ILE A 121 -15.71 -19.38 -0.76
C ILE A 121 -16.55 -20.47 -0.08
N PRO A 122 -17.78 -20.73 -0.58
CA PRO A 122 -18.57 -21.87 -0.13
C PRO A 122 -17.85 -23.19 -0.37
N VAL A 123 -18.01 -24.15 0.55
CA VAL A 123 -17.36 -25.48 0.47
C VAL A 123 -17.68 -26.22 -0.83
N GLU A 124 -18.86 -25.99 -1.39
CA GLU A 124 -19.31 -26.56 -2.67
C GLU A 124 -18.42 -26.14 -3.85
N ARG A 125 -17.82 -24.95 -3.78
CA ARG A 125 -16.94 -24.39 -4.82
C ARG A 125 -15.47 -24.63 -4.54
N CYS A 126 -15.11 -24.77 -3.27
CA CYS A 126 -13.75 -25.06 -2.83
C CYS A 126 -13.81 -25.93 -1.57
N PRO A 127 -13.49 -27.23 -1.67
CA PRO A 127 -13.54 -28.14 -0.52
C PRO A 127 -12.55 -27.81 0.60
N TYR A 128 -11.54 -26.97 0.31
CA TYR A 128 -10.56 -26.57 1.31
C TYR A 128 -11.22 -25.61 2.32
N PRO A 129 -11.21 -25.92 3.63
CA PRO A 129 -11.92 -25.14 4.63
C PRO A 129 -11.37 -23.72 4.72
N ASN A 130 -12.22 -22.80 5.19
CA ASN A 130 -11.84 -21.41 5.46
C ASN A 130 -11.24 -20.67 4.24
N SER A 131 -11.65 -21.08 3.04
CA SER A 131 -11.17 -20.51 1.79
C SER A 131 -11.80 -19.15 1.50
N MET A 132 -11.01 -18.28 0.88
CA MET A 132 -11.32 -16.92 0.45
C MET A 132 -10.80 -16.73 -0.97
N GLN A 133 -11.43 -15.86 -1.75
CA GLN A 133 -10.99 -15.54 -3.11
C GLN A 133 -10.78 -14.05 -3.30
N ILE A 134 -9.77 -13.72 -4.09
CA ILE A 134 -9.52 -12.37 -4.59
C ILE A 134 -9.26 -12.45 -6.10
N ASP A 135 -9.95 -11.60 -6.87
CA ASP A 135 -9.74 -11.47 -8.31
C ASP A 135 -8.87 -10.23 -8.53
N VAL A 136 -7.77 -10.34 -9.28
CA VAL A 136 -6.78 -9.27 -9.45
C VAL A 136 -6.56 -8.99 -10.94
N TRP A 137 -6.52 -7.72 -11.32
CA TRP A 137 -6.19 -7.31 -12.68
C TRP A 137 -4.73 -7.57 -12.98
N LEU A 138 -4.45 -8.24 -14.10
CA LEU A 138 -3.12 -8.34 -14.63
C LEU A 138 -2.76 -7.04 -15.36
N PRO A 139 -1.50 -6.56 -15.25
CA PRO A 139 -1.02 -5.49 -16.11
C PRO A 139 -1.14 -5.94 -17.57
N GLY A 140 -2.05 -5.32 -18.31
CA GLY A 140 -2.42 -5.74 -19.65
C GLY A 140 -1.25 -5.59 -20.65
N LYS A 141 -1.08 -6.58 -21.53
CA LYS A 141 -0.20 -6.46 -22.71
C LYS A 141 -0.92 -5.89 -23.94
N CYS A 142 -2.26 -5.91 -24.00
CA CYS A 142 -3.04 -5.40 -25.14
C CYS A 142 -4.40 -4.81 -24.72
N SER A 143 -4.75 -3.68 -25.34
CA SER A 143 -5.80 -2.73 -24.96
C SER A 143 -7.26 -3.15 -25.24
N GLN A 144 -7.65 -4.43 -25.18
CA GLN A 144 -9.03 -4.80 -25.51
C GLN A 144 -9.81 -5.53 -24.41
N LYS A 145 -9.17 -6.25 -23.49
CA LYS A 145 -9.80 -6.69 -22.23
C LYS A 145 -8.72 -6.80 -21.15
N PRO A 146 -8.88 -6.17 -19.97
CA PRO A 146 -7.98 -6.45 -18.87
C PRO A 146 -8.19 -7.91 -18.44
N ASP A 147 -7.13 -8.71 -18.51
CA ASP A 147 -7.16 -10.08 -17.99
C ASP A 147 -7.15 -10.02 -16.46
N ARG A 148 -7.89 -10.93 -15.83
CA ARG A 148 -7.93 -11.07 -14.37
C ARG A 148 -7.52 -12.47 -13.98
N ILE A 149 -6.79 -12.57 -12.88
CA ILE A 149 -6.47 -13.84 -12.24
C ILE A 149 -7.26 -13.98 -10.95
N ARG A 150 -7.72 -15.20 -10.67
CA ARG A 150 -8.32 -15.55 -9.39
C ARG A 150 -7.27 -16.18 -8.49
N ILE A 151 -7.09 -15.62 -7.31
CA ILE A 151 -6.21 -16.14 -6.28
C ILE A 151 -7.09 -16.72 -5.17
N LEU A 152 -6.82 -17.97 -4.80
CA LEU A 152 -7.49 -18.63 -3.69
C LEU A 152 -6.53 -18.72 -2.51
N MET A 153 -7.02 -18.39 -1.34
CA MET A 153 -6.27 -18.42 -0.09
C MET A 153 -7.13 -18.93 1.05
N ALA A 154 -6.55 -19.60 2.02
CA ALA A 154 -7.31 -20.18 3.13
C ALA A 154 -6.58 -19.97 4.46
N ALA A 155 -7.34 -19.67 5.51
CA ALA A 155 -6.80 -19.58 6.87
C ALA A 155 -6.86 -20.95 7.57
N ASP A 156 -6.01 -21.16 8.57
CA ASP A 156 -6.00 -22.42 9.31
C ASP A 156 -7.28 -22.57 10.14
N ARG A 157 -7.83 -21.45 10.63
CA ARG A 157 -9.06 -21.42 11.43
C ARG A 157 -10.12 -20.46 10.88
N LYS A 158 -11.38 -20.71 11.25
CA LYS A 158 -12.54 -19.91 10.82
C LYS A 158 -12.51 -18.47 11.38
N ASP A 159 -12.07 -18.29 12.62
CA ASP A 159 -11.89 -16.99 13.25
C ASP A 159 -10.77 -16.17 12.61
N GLU A 160 -9.67 -16.83 12.24
CA GLU A 160 -8.58 -16.21 11.47
C GLU A 160 -9.07 -15.81 10.07
N MET A 161 -9.87 -16.64 9.39
CA MET A 161 -10.46 -16.28 8.10
C MET A 161 -11.30 -14.99 8.21
N HIS A 162 -12.16 -14.88 9.22
CA HIS A 162 -12.94 -13.65 9.42
C HIS A 162 -12.06 -12.44 9.72
N SER A 163 -10.99 -12.63 10.51
CA SER A 163 -10.03 -11.56 10.81
C SER A 163 -9.29 -11.09 9.55
N TRP A 164 -8.83 -12.03 8.72
CA TRP A 164 -8.26 -11.77 7.41
C TRP A 164 -9.23 -11.01 6.52
N LEU A 165 -10.45 -11.52 6.35
CA LEU A 165 -11.50 -10.86 5.54
C LEU A 165 -11.76 -9.43 6.00
N ASN A 166 -11.87 -9.21 7.31
CA ASN A 166 -12.09 -7.87 7.86
C ASN A 166 -10.91 -6.96 7.55
N ALA A 167 -9.69 -7.39 7.86
CA ALA A 167 -8.48 -6.60 7.62
C ALA A 167 -8.30 -6.24 6.14
N MET A 168 -8.43 -7.23 5.25
CA MET A 168 -8.29 -7.03 3.81
C MET A 168 -9.39 -6.13 3.23
N ASN A 169 -10.64 -6.28 3.67
CA ASN A 169 -11.75 -5.44 3.19
C ASN A 169 -11.67 -4.00 3.70
N ILE A 170 -11.22 -3.78 4.94
CA ILE A 170 -10.95 -2.42 5.43
C ILE A 170 -9.81 -1.81 4.60
N SER A 171 -8.71 -2.53 4.38
CA SER A 171 -7.63 -2.05 3.51
C SER A 171 -8.11 -1.74 2.10
N LEU A 172 -8.91 -2.63 1.49
CA LEU A 172 -9.46 -2.42 0.14
C LEU A 172 -10.33 -1.15 0.08
N ARG A 173 -11.24 -0.96 1.05
CA ARG A 173 -12.07 0.25 1.15
C ARG A 173 -11.21 1.49 1.25
N ASN A 174 -10.23 1.50 2.14
CA ASN A 174 -9.32 2.63 2.36
C ASN A 174 -8.53 2.98 1.09
N LEU A 175 -8.11 2.00 0.30
CA LEU A 175 -7.46 2.24 -0.99
C LEU A 175 -8.42 2.83 -2.02
N THR A 176 -9.69 2.39 -2.02
CA THR A 176 -10.70 2.87 -2.97
C THR A 176 -11.28 4.25 -2.66
N LEU A 177 -11.20 4.73 -1.40
CA LEU A 177 -11.64 6.09 -1.01
C LEU A 177 -10.96 7.19 -1.84
N TRP A 178 -9.76 6.89 -2.33
CA TRP A 178 -8.89 7.85 -3.01
C TRP A 178 -8.76 7.59 -4.51
N SER A 179 -9.24 6.44 -5.00
CA SER A 179 -9.36 6.18 -6.42
C SER A 179 -10.67 6.78 -6.92
N CYS A 180 -10.64 7.99 -7.49
CA CYS A 180 -11.69 8.40 -8.41
C CYS A 180 -11.70 7.38 -9.55
N ARG A 181 -12.66 6.45 -9.53
CA ARG A 181 -12.93 5.60 -10.69
C ARG A 181 -13.39 6.55 -11.79
N SER A 182 -12.49 6.85 -12.72
CA SER A 182 -12.79 7.59 -13.95
C SER A 182 -13.60 6.70 -14.87
#